data_AF-A0A3D9BVD5-F1
#
_entry.id   AF-A0A3D9BVD5-F1
#
_cell.length_a   1.000
_cell.length_b   1.000
_cell.length_c   1.000
_cell.angle_alpha   90.00
_cell.angle_beta   90.00
_cell.angle_gamma   90.00
#
_symmetry.space_group_name_H-M   'P 1'
#
loop_
_entity.id
_entity.type
_entity.pdbx_description
1 polymer ?
#
loop_
_entity_poly.entity_id
_entity_poly.type
_entity_poly.pdbx_seq_one_letter_code
_entity_poly.pdbx_strand_id
1 'polypeptide(L)'
;MRKLIAIVNVIAWSGFWAFGYLALAAEGLTATQVAVAAAIAFAGLVTGVAAWIRIARMAEETGYAPRSGPLPAEVREAAQAQWEDRDALP
;
A
#
# COMPACT_ATOMS: atom_id res chain seq x y z
N MET A 1 4.70 16.02 0.97
CA MET A 1 4.57 15.42 2.32
C MET A 1 4.91 13.91 2.35
N ARG A 2 5.83 13.39 1.52
CA ARG A 2 6.07 11.93 1.40
C ARG A 2 6.55 11.29 2.72
N LYS A 3 7.44 11.99 3.44
CA LYS A 3 7.96 11.57 4.76
C LYS A 3 6.86 11.43 5.82
N LEU A 4 5.89 12.35 5.85
CA LEU A 4 4.77 12.29 6.80
C LEU A 4 3.90 11.04 6.57
N ILE A 5 3.59 10.73 5.31
CA ILE A 5 2.80 9.53 4.97
C ILE A 5 3.56 8.26 5.38
N ALA A 6 4.88 8.21 5.19
CA ALA A 6 5.70 7.10 5.66
C ALA A 6 5.64 6.93 7.18
N ILE A 7 5.74 8.02 7.95
CA ILE A 7 5.63 8.00 9.41
C ILE A 7 4.23 7.50 9.84
N VAL A 8 3.17 8.03 9.24
CA VAL A 8 1.79 7.62 9.52
C VAL A 8 1.60 6.13 9.24
N ASN A 9 2.15 5.61 8.13
CA ASN A 9 2.08 4.19 7.80
C ASN A 9 2.71 3.31 8.89
N VAL A 10 3.89 3.69 9.39
CA VAL A 10 4.58 2.94 10.46
C VAL A 10 3.76 2.96 11.75
N ILE A 11 3.28 4.13 12.18
CA ILE A 11 2.47 4.27 13.40
C ILE A 11 1.18 3.47 13.27
N ALA A 12 0.50 3.53 12.12
CA ALA A 12 -0.75 2.82 11.88
C ALA A 12 -0.56 1.29 11.92
N TRP A 13 0.50 0.76 11.31
CA TRP A 13 0.83 -0.66 11.38
C TRP A 13 1.19 -1.10 12.79
N SER A 14 1.98 -0.30 13.53
CA SER A 14 2.31 -0.59 14.92
C SER A 14 1.06 -0.59 15.80
N GLY A 15 0.16 0.37 15.63
CA GLY A 15 -1.12 0.43 16.34
C GLY A 15 -2.02 -0.77 16.02
N PHE A 16 -2.17 -1.12 14.74
CA PHE A 16 -2.94 -2.30 14.35
C PHE A 16 -2.43 -3.58 15.03
N TRP A 17 -1.12 -3.84 15.00
CA TRP A 17 -0.56 -5.04 15.62
C TRP A 17 -0.64 -5.00 17.16
N ALA A 18 -0.37 -3.86 17.79
CA ALA A 18 -0.42 -3.73 19.23
C ALA A 18 -1.84 -3.95 19.77
N PHE A 19 -2.83 -3.21 19.25
CA PHE A 19 -4.21 -3.31 19.71
C PHE A 19 -4.93 -4.56 19.17
N GLY A 20 -4.55 -5.04 17.99
CA GLY A 20 -5.05 -6.29 17.44
C GLY A 20 -4.61 -7.50 18.27
N TYR A 21 -3.33 -7.54 18.67
CA TYR A 21 -2.84 -8.56 19.59
C TYR A 21 -3.51 -8.46 20.97
N LEU A 22 -3.64 -7.24 21.50
CA LEU A 22 -4.34 -7.00 22.77
C LEU A 22 -5.80 -7.50 22.73
N ALA A 23 -6.52 -7.25 21.63
CA ALA A 23 -7.89 -7.71 21.48
C ALA A 23 -8.03 -9.24 21.40
N LEU A 24 -7.00 -9.94 20.92
CA LEU A 24 -7.03 -11.40 20.72
C LEU A 24 -6.49 -12.20 21.90
N ALA A 25 -5.44 -11.70 22.56
CA ALA A 25 -4.63 -12.49 23.49
C ALA A 25 -4.73 -12.03 24.94
N ALA A 26 -5.27 -10.85 25.20
CA ALA A 26 -5.22 -10.31 26.55
C ALA A 26 -6.38 -10.84 27.41
N GLU A 27 -6.01 -11.44 28.53
CA GLU A 27 -6.92 -11.99 29.53
C GLU A 27 -7.32 -10.92 30.55
N GLY A 28 -8.52 -11.04 31.12
CA GLY A 28 -9.01 -10.11 32.16
C GLY A 28 -9.53 -8.77 31.65
N LEU A 29 -9.63 -8.55 30.34
CA LEU A 29 -10.34 -7.39 29.79
C LEU A 29 -11.86 -7.59 29.79
N THR A 30 -12.56 -6.50 30.05
CA THR A 30 -14.01 -6.43 29.85
C THR A 30 -14.36 -6.43 28.36
N ALA A 31 -15.58 -6.87 28.02
CA ALA A 31 -16.08 -6.86 26.64
C ALA A 31 -15.95 -5.47 25.98
N THR A 32 -16.22 -4.40 26.73
CA THR A 32 -16.07 -3.02 26.23
C THR A 32 -14.62 -2.69 25.88
N GLN A 33 -13.66 -3.10 26.69
CA GLN A 33 -12.24 -2.83 26.41
C GLN A 33 -11.76 -3.63 25.19
N VAL A 34 -12.20 -4.88 25.02
CA VAL A 34 -11.93 -5.67 23.81
C VAL A 34 -12.53 -4.99 22.58
N ALA A 35 -13.76 -4.48 22.67
CA ALA A 35 -14.40 -3.74 21.57
C ALA A 35 -13.65 -2.45 21.21
N VAL A 36 -13.18 -1.69 22.22
CA VAL A 36 -12.36 -0.49 21.99
C VAL A 36 -11.02 -0.85 21.37
N ALA A 37 -10.34 -1.89 21.86
CA ALA A 37 -9.07 -2.36 21.27
C ALA A 37 -9.26 -2.80 19.82
N ALA A 38 -10.33 -3.55 19.52
CA ALA A 38 -10.68 -3.94 18.16
C ALA A 38 -10.98 -2.73 17.26
N ALA A 39 -11.68 -1.70 17.78
CA ALA A 39 -11.96 -0.48 17.02
C ALA A 39 -10.69 0.32 16.70
N ILE A 40 -9.77 0.43 17.66
CA ILE A 40 -8.47 1.08 17.44
C ILE A 40 -7.64 0.29 16.43
N ALA A 41 -7.60 -1.04 16.56
CA ALA A 41 -6.92 -1.90 15.61
C ALA A 41 -7.49 -1.71 14.19
N PHE A 42 -8.81 -1.71 14.04
CA PHE A 42 -9.48 -1.49 12.76
C PHE A 42 -9.12 -0.12 12.16
N ALA A 43 -9.14 0.95 12.96
CA ALA A 43 -8.72 2.28 12.51
C ALA A 43 -7.25 2.29 12.06
N GLY A 44 -6.37 1.60 12.79
CA GLY A 44 -4.97 1.39 12.41
C GLY A 44 -4.83 0.64 11.09
N LEU A 45 -5.61 -0.41 10.86
CA LEU A 45 -5.59 -1.20 9.62
C LEU A 45 -6.02 -0.36 8.41
N VAL A 46 -7.17 0.32 8.49
CA VAL A 46 -7.69 1.15 7.40
C VAL A 46 -6.70 2.27 7.06
N THR A 47 -6.16 2.94 8.08
CA THR A 47 -5.18 4.02 7.89
C THR A 47 -3.87 3.48 7.32
N GLY A 48 -3.38 2.33 7.81
CA GLY A 48 -2.17 1.69 7.35
C GLY A 48 -2.25 1.27 5.88
N VAL A 49 -3.35 0.62 5.48
CA VAL A 49 -3.59 0.24 4.08
C VAL A 49 -3.65 1.48 3.18
N ALA A 50 -4.38 2.53 3.57
CA ALA A 50 -4.48 3.76 2.79
C ALA A 50 -3.12 4.47 2.66
N ALA A 51 -2.32 4.51 3.73
CA ALA A 51 -0.99 5.08 3.71
C ALA A 51 -0.04 4.24 2.84
N TRP A 52 -0.10 2.91 2.94
CA TRP A 52 0.70 1.99 2.13
C TRP A 52 0.43 2.16 0.63
N ILE A 53 -0.84 2.20 0.21
CA ILE A 53 -1.20 2.44 -1.20
C ILE A 53 -0.62 3.78 -1.70
N ARG A 54 -0.68 4.83 -0.87
CA ARG A 54 -0.05 6.11 -1.22
C ARG A 54 1.48 5.99 -1.32
N ILE A 55 2.13 5.26 -0.42
CA ILE A 55 3.59 5.07 -0.47
C ILE A 55 4.01 4.35 -1.75
N ALA A 56 3.30 3.28 -2.12
CA ALA A 56 3.56 2.55 -3.36
C ALA A 56 3.52 3.48 -4.58
N ARG A 57 2.46 4.28 -4.71
CA ARG A 57 2.34 5.27 -5.80
C ARG A 57 3.46 6.32 -5.78
N MET A 58 3.81 6.81 -4.60
CA MET A 58 4.91 7.78 -4.47
C MET A 58 6.27 7.18 -4.85
N ALA A 59 6.50 5.89 -4.60
CA ALA A 59 7.73 5.21 -4.99
C ALA A 59 7.85 5.09 -6.53
N GLU A 60 6.74 4.88 -7.22
CA GLU A 60 6.67 4.89 -8.68
C GLU A 60 6.95 6.29 -9.25
N GLU A 61 6.36 7.33 -8.66
CA GLU A 61 6.59 8.72 -9.09
C GLU A 61 8.04 9.17 -8.91
N THR A 62 8.75 8.69 -7.89
CA THR A 62 10.17 9.03 -7.72
C THR A 62 11.10 8.20 -8.60
N GLY A 63 10.57 7.27 -9.40
CA GLY A 63 11.37 6.31 -10.17
C GLY A 63 12.11 5.29 -9.30
N TYR A 64 11.75 5.17 -8.02
CA TYR A 64 12.34 4.16 -7.12
C TYR A 64 11.76 2.76 -7.39
N ALA A 65 10.50 2.70 -7.81
CA ALA A 65 9.82 1.48 -8.21
C ALA A 65 9.33 1.55 -9.67
N PRO A 66 9.31 0.43 -10.40
CA PRO A 66 8.66 0.36 -11.71
C PRO A 66 7.18 0.74 -11.58
N ARG A 67 6.67 1.50 -12.55
CA ARG A 67 5.26 1.92 -12.56
C ARG A 67 4.36 0.68 -12.62
N SER A 68 3.35 0.62 -11.77
CA SER A 68 2.38 -0.48 -11.81
C SER A 68 1.26 -0.17 -12.82
N GLY A 69 0.82 -1.19 -13.55
CA GLY A 69 -0.26 -1.09 -14.54
C GLY A 69 0.19 -1.15 -16.00
N PRO A 70 -0.76 -1.03 -16.95
CA PRO A 70 -0.48 -1.10 -18.38
C PRO A 70 0.45 0.02 -18.82
N LEU A 71 1.37 -0.28 -19.74
CA LEU A 71 2.22 0.71 -20.39
C LEU A 71 1.37 1.81 -21.04
N PRO A 72 1.85 3.06 -21.08
CA PRO A 72 1.18 4.14 -21.82
C PRO A 72 0.90 3.72 -23.27
N ALA A 73 -0.20 4.21 -23.86
CA ALA A 73 -0.60 3.83 -25.21
C ALA A 73 0.52 4.09 -26.22
N GLU A 74 1.20 5.23 -26.10
CA GLU A 74 2.31 5.62 -26.96
C GLU A 74 3.51 4.65 -26.89
N VAL A 75 3.80 4.10 -25.71
CA VAL A 75 4.90 3.13 -25.54
C VAL A 75 4.50 1.77 -26.11
N ARG A 76 3.23 1.39 -25.97
CA ARG A 76 2.71 0.15 -26.55
C ARG A 76 2.68 0.21 -28.08
N GLU A 77 2.17 1.31 -28.64
CA GLU A 77 2.12 1.54 -30.09
C GLU A 77 3.52 1.61 -30.68
N ALA A 78 4.47 2.30 -30.04
CA ALA A 78 5.86 2.32 -30.48
C ALA A 78 6.51 0.92 -30.44
N ALA A 79 6.30 0.15 -29.35
CA ALA A 79 6.82 -1.21 -29.25
C ALA A 79 6.18 -2.15 -30.30
N GLN A 80 4.91 -1.93 -30.63
CA GLN A 80 4.18 -2.74 -31.60
C GLN A 80 4.60 -2.41 -33.03
N ALA A 81 4.78 -1.12 -33.37
CA ALA A 81 5.35 -0.70 -34.64
C ALA A 81 6.79 -1.23 -34.82
N GLN A 82 7.59 -1.25 -33.75
CA GLN A 82 8.94 -1.80 -33.79
C GLN A 82 8.96 -3.33 -33.96
N TRP A 83 7.93 -4.03 -33.47
CA TRP A 83 7.77 -5.48 -33.67
C TRP A 83 7.37 -5.80 -35.11
N GLU A 84 6.42 -5.06 -35.66
CA GLU A 84 5.99 -5.17 -37.06
C GLU A 84 7.13 -4.88 -38.04
N ASP A 85 7.95 -3.85 -37.77
CA ASP A 85 9.12 -3.52 -38.61
C ASP A 85 10.22 -4.59 -38.54
N ARG A 86 10.43 -5.20 -37.36
CA ARG A 86 11.38 -6.31 -37.20
C ARG A 86 10.94 -7.55 -37.96
N ASP A 87 9.65 -7.85 -37.98
CA ASP A 87 9.09 -9.01 -38.67
C ASP A 87 8.91 -8.75 -40.19
N ALA A 88 9.05 -7.49 -40.63
CA ALA A 88 9.05 -7.08 -42.04
C ALA A 88 10.44 -7.16 -42.71
N LEU A 89 11.51 -7.39 -41.93
CA LEU A 89 12.84 -7.67 -42.46
C LEU A 89 12.92 -9.16 -42.88
N PRO A 90 13.37 -9.48 -44.10
CA PRO A 90 13.47 -10.85 -44.61
C PRO A 90 14.54 -11.70 -43.91
#